data_AF-A0A0R3LAG3-F1
#
_entry.id   AF-A0A0R3LAG3-F1
#
_cell.length_a   1.000
_cell.length_b   1.000
_cell.length_c   1.000
_cell.angle_alpha   90.00
_cell.angle_beta   90.00
_cell.angle_gamma   90.00
#
_symmetry.space_group_name_H-M   'P 1'
#
loop_
_entity.id
_entity.type
_entity.pdbx_description
1 polymer ?
#
loop_
_entity_poly.entity_id
_entity_poly.type
_entity_poly.pdbx_seq_one_letter_code
_entity_poly.pdbx_strand_id
1 'polypeptide(L)' 'MPSAAPTEAELAAWADLPRDEQVRRYQEMFKHPDCNTFTTDTSDDILTAARKRVAARRHG' A
#
# COMPACT_ATOMS: atom_id res chain seq x y z
N MET A 1 5.78 -6.28 -11.69
CA MET A 1 4.85 -5.38 -10.99
C MET A 1 5.24 -3.97 -11.40
N PRO A 2 4.36 -3.19 -12.03
CA PRO A 2 4.64 -1.77 -12.19
C PRO A 2 4.91 -1.15 -10.83
N SER A 3 5.72 -0.09 -10.80
CA SER A 3 5.93 0.69 -9.58
C SER A 3 4.57 1.02 -8.96
N ALA A 4 4.44 0.84 -7.65
CA ALA A 4 3.25 1.27 -6.90
C ALA A 4 3.19 2.80 -6.75
N ALA A 5 4.09 3.54 -7.41
CA ALA A 5 4.05 5.00 -7.44
C ALA A 5 2.89 5.46 -8.33
N PRO A 6 2.03 6.37 -7.83
CA PRO A 6 0.95 6.93 -8.63
C PRO A 6 1.51 7.71 -9.83
N THR A 7 0.76 7.71 -10.92
CA THR A 7 1.01 8.53 -12.10
C THR A 7 0.68 10.00 -11.86
N GLU A 8 1.21 10.90 -12.69
CA GLU A 8 0.90 12.34 -12.60
C GLU A 8 -0.59 12.62 -12.78
N ALA A 9 -1.27 11.86 -13.65
CA ALA A 9 -2.70 12.00 -13.86
C ALA A 9 -3.51 11.61 -12.60
N GLU A 10 -3.09 10.56 -11.89
CA GLU A 10 -3.71 10.16 -10.62
C GLU A 10 -3.48 11.20 -9.52
N LEU A 11 -2.28 11.83 -9.49
CA LEU A 11 -1.98 12.91 -8.56
C LEU A 11 -2.83 14.16 -8.84
N ALA A 12 -2.98 14.54 -10.11
CA ALA A 12 -3.83 15.68 -10.50
C ALA A 12 -5.30 15.41 -10.16
N ALA A 13 -5.81 14.23 -10.49
CA ALA A 13 -7.19 13.84 -10.15
C ALA A 13 -7.45 13.83 -8.63
N TRP A 14 -6.44 13.47 -7.83
CA TRP A 14 -6.52 13.57 -6.37
C TRP A 14 -6.54 15.03 -5.88
N ALA A 15 -5.70 15.89 -6.45
CA ALA A 15 -5.60 17.30 -6.08
C ALA A 15 -6.90 18.07 -6.37
N ASP A 16 -7.63 17.70 -7.41
CA ASP A 16 -8.92 18.29 -7.78
C ASP A 16 -10.07 17.91 -6.84
N LEU A 17 -9.89 16.89 -5.98
CA LEU A 17 -10.92 16.52 -5.02
C LEU A 17 -11.08 17.59 -3.92
N PRO A 18 -12.32 17.87 -3.49
CA PRO A 18 -12.58 18.60 -2.26
C PRO A 18 -11.81 18.02 -1.07
N ARG A 19 -11.37 18.89 -0.15
CA ARG A 19 -10.50 18.49 0.96
C ARG A 19 -11.14 17.45 1.89
N ASP A 20 -12.44 17.59 2.13
CA ASP A 20 -13.24 16.63 2.89
C ASP A 20 -13.28 15.25 2.23
N GLU A 21 -13.41 15.19 0.90
CA GLU A 21 -13.39 13.94 0.14
C GLU A 21 -12.00 13.28 0.16
N GLN A 22 -10.93 14.07 0.08
CA GLN A 22 -9.56 13.56 0.26
C GLN A 22 -9.39 12.91 1.65
N VAL A 23 -9.83 13.61 2.70
CA VAL A 23 -9.72 13.12 4.09
C VAL A 23 -10.57 11.87 4.27
N ARG A 24 -11.80 11.83 3.76
CA ARG A 24 -12.69 10.67 3.84
C ARG A 24 -12.07 9.44 3.19
N ARG A 25 -11.52 9.58 1.97
CA ARG A 25 -10.84 8.47 1.26
C ARG A 25 -9.60 7.99 2.01
N TYR A 26 -8.83 8.91 2.56
CA TYR A 26 -7.65 8.58 3.35
C TYR A 26 -8.00 7.83 4.65
N GLN A 27 -9.06 8.26 5.35
CA GLN A 27 -9.57 7.56 6.53
C GLN A 27 -10.12 6.17 6.20
N GLU A 28 -10.78 6.01 5.05
CA GLU A 28 -11.28 4.71 4.60
C GLU A 28 -10.14 3.72 4.37
N MET A 29 -9.02 4.17 3.79
CA MET A 29 -7.83 3.34 3.59
C MET A 29 -7.32 2.74 4.91
N PHE A 30 -7.32 3.51 6.00
CA PHE A 30 -6.90 3.00 7.31
C PHE A 30 -7.83 1.94 7.91
N LYS A 31 -9.04 1.75 7.37
CA LYS A 31 -9.90 0.63 7.80
C LYS A 31 -9.45 -0.71 7.23
N HIS A 32 -8.52 -0.70 6.27
CA HIS A 32 -7.98 -1.94 5.72
C HIS A 32 -7.26 -2.75 6.83
N PRO A 33 -7.52 -4.06 6.98
CA PRO A 33 -6.94 -4.88 8.04
C PRO A 33 -5.41 -4.82 8.10
N ASP A 34 -4.77 -4.76 6.95
CA ASP A 34 -3.31 -4.67 6.85
C ASP A 34 -2.74 -3.36 7.43
N CYS A 35 -3.53 -2.28 7.48
CA CYS A 35 -3.09 -0.98 8.02
C CYS A 35 -3.11 -0.93 9.55
N ASN A 36 -3.85 -1.83 10.21
CA ASN A 36 -3.99 -1.87 11.68
C ASN A 36 -3.46 -3.15 12.30
N THR A 37 -2.79 -4.01 11.53
CA THR A 37 -2.19 -5.23 12.05
C THR A 37 -0.88 -4.89 12.75
N PHE A 38 -0.88 -4.93 14.08
CA PHE A 38 0.34 -4.85 14.86
C PHE A 38 1.16 -6.13 14.66
N THR A 39 2.46 -5.99 14.39
CA THR A 39 3.38 -7.12 14.28
C THR A 39 4.59 -6.90 15.18
N THR A 40 5.11 -7.99 15.74
CA THR A 40 6.40 -8.02 16.43
C THR A 40 7.56 -8.28 15.47
N ASP A 41 7.27 -8.51 14.19
CA ASP A 41 8.26 -8.74 13.14
C ASP A 41 9.18 -7.53 13.00
N THR A 42 10.47 -7.80 12.91
CA THR A 42 11.44 -6.76 12.54
C THR A 42 11.32 -6.43 11.06
N SER A 43 11.90 -5.30 10.63
CA SER A 43 11.96 -4.97 9.21
C SER A 43 12.63 -6.07 8.37
N ASP A 44 13.63 -6.78 8.93
CA ASP A 44 14.30 -7.89 8.25
C ASP A 44 13.40 -9.11 8.09
N ASP A 45 12.55 -9.41 9.07
CA ASP A 45 11.56 -10.49 8.99
C ASP A 45 10.55 -10.21 7.87
N ILE A 46 10.06 -8.96 7.81
CA ILE A 46 9.14 -8.49 6.77
C ILE A 46 9.78 -8.62 5.38
N LEU A 47 11.03 -8.17 5.22
CA LEU A 47 11.76 -8.27 3.95
C LEU A 47 12.00 -9.73 3.55
N THR A 48 12.36 -10.59 4.50
CA THR A 48 12.59 -12.01 4.27
C THR A 48 11.29 -12.70 3.82
N ALA A 49 10.17 -12.43 4.47
CA ALA A 49 8.86 -12.94 4.09
C ALA A 49 8.43 -12.48 2.69
N ALA A 50 8.65 -11.20 2.37
CA ALA A 50 8.35 -10.64 1.05
C ALA A 50 9.18 -11.33 -0.06
N ARG A 51 10.49 -11.54 0.17
CA ARG A 51 11.37 -12.26 -0.78
C ARG A 51 10.91 -13.69 -1.01
N LYS A 52 10.53 -14.42 0.06
CA LYS A 52 9.98 -15.78 -0.05
C LYS A 52 8.71 -15.82 -0.91
N ARG A 53 7.77 -14.88 -0.70
CA ARG A 53 6.53 -14.78 -1.50
C ARG A 53 6.82 -14.54 -2.98
N VAL A 54 7.76 -13.66 -3.30
CA VAL A 54 8.14 -13.35 -4.70
C VAL A 54 8.83 -14.56 -5.35
N ALA A 55 9.73 -15.24 -4.64
CA ALA A 55 10.37 -16.45 -5.14
C ALA A 55 9.34 -17.55 -5.45
N ALA A 56 8.38 -17.78 -4.56
CA ALA A 56 7.31 -18.76 -4.77
C ALA A 56 6.46 -18.47 -6.02
N ARG A 57 6.21 -17.20 -6.35
CA ARG A 57 5.48 -16.78 -7.56
C ARG A 57 6.25 -16.99 -8.87
N ARG A 58 7.58 -17.14 -8.83
CA ARG A 58 8.42 -17.34 -10.02
C ARG A 58 8.59 -18.82 -10.40
N HIS A 59 8.15 -19.74 -9.54
CA HIS A 59 8.31 -21.18 -9.70
C HIS A 59 6.99 -21.91 -10.04
N GLY A 60 5.94 -21.18 -10.38
CA GLY A 60 4.69 -21.70 -10.97
C GLY A 60 4.36 -20.93 -12.23
#